data_AF-A0A1W9WAX0-F1
#
_entry.id   AF-A0A1W9WAX0-F1
#
_cell.length_a   1.000
_cell.length_b   1.000
_cell.length_c   1.000
_cell.angle_alpha   90.00
_cell.angle_beta   90.00
_cell.angle_gamma   90.00
#
_symmetry.space_group_name_H-M   'P 1'
#
loop_
_entity.id
_entity.type
_entity.pdbx_description
1 polymer ?
#
loop_
_entity_poly.entity_id
_entity_poly.type
_entity_poly.pdbx_seq_one_letter_code
_entity_poly.pdbx_strand_id
1 'polypeptide(L)'
;MQLIKSTFNIFHPLSFTIVIFVSITLWLSINNPIFEGPDENEHFIYMTILAKDGHLPIYSPDETPEQKLQPPLYYAIGSLFAGWVAITDLDSYLERNPHASVSRVHVLGNKNTFVHPPNTRLLHGTALAVTLFRFVSIGFATSTIIATYLISCHVFKNETWLALGATAIVAFNPQFVYISSVINTDNAVTAFSTIGLLLAIQIMQGYPSYKRIVVLGVVIGCASLTKVTGLALLPIGAIAITVVAWRERSLSFWLQGGILLAFTTGMVSGWWYIRNWQLHGDPLLTTLWIYHYNVEPKLETLGDWLLPFIQAEVSYWATFGWLSIGVHESYYQAIRLFDRIGLLGLIWFSLTRST
;
A
#
# COMPACT_ATOMS: atom_id res chain seq x y z
N MET A 1 2.77 -25.31 7.72
CA MET A 1 1.39 -25.69 8.13
C MET A 1 1.21 -25.68 9.65
N GLN A 2 2.19 -26.12 10.45
CA GLN A 2 2.15 -26.01 11.92
C GLN A 2 2.18 -24.55 12.43
N LEU A 3 3.01 -23.68 11.85
CA LEU A 3 3.04 -22.24 12.20
C LEU A 3 1.66 -21.59 12.05
N ILE A 4 1.02 -21.73 10.87
CA ILE A 4 -0.31 -21.16 10.59
C ILE A 4 -1.38 -21.67 11.57
N LYS A 5 -1.38 -22.97 11.92
CA LYS A 5 -2.35 -23.51 12.89
C LYS A 5 -2.18 -22.97 14.31
N SER A 6 -0.95 -22.66 14.72
CA SER A 6 -0.65 -22.03 16.02
C SER A 6 -1.05 -20.55 16.05
N THR A 7 -0.97 -19.85 14.92
CA THR A 7 -1.19 -18.41 14.83
C THR A 7 -2.65 -18.00 14.98
N PHE A 8 -3.60 -18.86 14.60
CA PHE A 8 -5.04 -18.57 14.67
C PHE A 8 -5.74 -19.01 15.96
N ASN A 9 -4.98 -19.28 17.03
CA ASN A 9 -5.56 -19.37 18.36
C ASN A 9 -5.96 -17.95 18.82
N ILE A 10 -7.18 -17.75 19.32
CA ILE A 10 -7.65 -16.44 19.82
C ILE A 10 -6.72 -15.90 20.92
N PHE A 11 -6.05 -16.79 21.65
CA PHE A 11 -5.09 -16.44 22.70
C PHE A 11 -3.65 -16.23 22.20
N HIS A 12 -3.40 -16.28 20.89
CA HIS A 12 -2.08 -16.02 20.34
C HIS A 12 -1.79 -14.50 20.37
N PRO A 13 -0.58 -14.05 20.76
CA PRO A 13 -0.25 -12.62 20.83
C PRO A 13 -0.48 -11.86 19.51
N LEU A 14 -0.30 -12.52 18.36
CA LEU A 14 -0.63 -11.91 17.07
C LEU A 14 -2.12 -11.56 16.93
N SER A 15 -3.01 -12.46 17.38
CA SER A 15 -4.46 -12.23 17.34
C SER A 15 -4.83 -10.98 18.14
N PHE A 16 -4.18 -10.78 19.29
CA PHE A 16 -4.34 -9.57 20.09
C PHE A 16 -3.84 -8.31 19.38
N THR A 17 -2.66 -8.35 18.76
CA THR A 17 -2.14 -7.24 17.94
C THR A 17 -3.10 -6.87 16.81
N ILE A 18 -3.62 -7.86 16.08
CA ILE A 18 -4.59 -7.65 14.99
C ILE A 18 -5.88 -7.04 15.52
N VAL A 19 -6.43 -7.57 16.63
CA VAL A 19 -7.67 -7.05 17.21
C VAL A 19 -7.51 -5.60 17.64
N ILE A 20 -6.40 -5.24 18.30
CA ILE A 20 -6.14 -3.84 18.67
C ILE A 20 -6.01 -2.98 17.43
N PHE A 21 -5.18 -3.39 16.46
CA PHE A 21 -5.00 -2.65 15.20
C PHE A 21 -6.35 -2.37 14.53
N VAL A 22 -7.12 -3.42 14.25
CA VAL A 22 -8.43 -3.30 13.60
C VAL A 22 -9.36 -2.41 14.43
N SER A 23 -9.36 -2.52 15.75
CA SER A 23 -10.19 -1.67 16.61
C SER A 23 -9.83 -0.18 16.50
N ILE A 24 -8.53 0.15 16.55
CA ILE A 24 -8.05 1.53 16.41
C ILE A 24 -8.34 2.06 15.00
N THR A 25 -8.05 1.26 13.98
CA THR A 25 -8.27 1.64 12.58
C THR A 25 -9.76 1.82 12.27
N LEU A 26 -10.64 0.98 12.81
CA LEU A 26 -12.09 1.15 12.68
C LEU A 26 -12.57 2.41 13.40
N TRP A 27 -12.06 2.66 14.61
CA TRP A 27 -12.38 3.89 15.34
C TRP A 27 -11.96 5.13 14.53
N LEU A 28 -10.76 5.14 13.96
CA LEU A 28 -10.32 6.20 13.04
C LEU A 28 -11.17 6.26 11.78
N SER A 29 -11.52 5.12 11.20
CA SER A 29 -12.32 5.02 9.98
C SER A 29 -13.72 5.64 10.15
N ILE A 30 -14.30 5.54 11.35
CA ILE A 30 -15.59 6.13 11.68
C ILE A 30 -15.46 7.63 12.01
N ASN A 31 -14.36 8.04 12.64
CA ASN A 31 -14.19 9.41 13.13
C ASN A 31 -13.48 10.33 12.13
N ASN A 32 -12.74 9.79 11.17
CA ASN A 32 -12.09 10.57 10.12
C ASN A 32 -13.17 11.06 9.16
N PRO A 33 -13.34 12.38 8.99
CA PRO A 33 -14.35 12.91 8.08
C PRO A 33 -14.15 12.36 6.65
N ILE A 34 -15.25 12.23 5.93
CA ILE A 34 -15.24 11.63 4.58
C ILE A 34 -14.37 12.49 3.67
N PHE A 35 -13.44 11.88 2.94
CA PHE A 35 -12.53 12.53 2.00
C PHE A 35 -11.43 13.41 2.60
N GLU A 36 -11.24 13.40 3.93
CA GLU A 36 -10.07 14.04 4.55
C GLU A 36 -8.81 13.15 4.54
N GLY A 37 -8.95 11.88 4.13
CA GLY A 37 -7.81 11.05 3.72
C GLY A 37 -7.16 11.58 2.44
N PRO A 38 -5.83 11.43 2.28
CA PRO A 38 -5.15 11.87 1.06
C PRO A 38 -5.74 11.15 -0.15
N ASP A 39 -6.19 11.95 -1.12
CA ASP A 39 -6.80 11.54 -2.39
C ASP A 39 -8.02 10.61 -2.27
N GLU A 40 -8.62 10.51 -1.08
CA GLU A 40 -9.66 9.53 -0.80
C GLU A 40 -10.92 9.72 -1.66
N ASN A 41 -11.27 10.97 -1.97
CA ASN A 41 -12.36 11.31 -2.89
C ASN A 41 -12.09 10.78 -4.31
N GLU A 42 -10.86 10.86 -4.78
CA GLU A 42 -10.51 10.45 -6.15
C GLU A 42 -10.55 8.93 -6.28
N HIS A 43 -10.02 8.23 -5.27
CA HIS A 43 -10.17 6.78 -5.17
C HIS A 43 -11.64 6.34 -5.13
N PHE A 44 -12.47 7.05 -4.37
CA PHE A 44 -13.90 6.80 -4.28
C PHE A 44 -14.60 7.01 -5.63
N ILE A 45 -14.36 8.15 -6.29
CA ILE A 45 -14.95 8.48 -7.59
C ILE A 45 -14.60 7.40 -8.61
N TYR A 46 -13.34 6.95 -8.67
CA TYR A 46 -12.92 5.87 -9.55
C TYR A 46 -13.77 4.61 -9.31
N MET A 47 -13.91 4.16 -8.05
CA MET A 47 -14.74 2.98 -7.73
C MET A 47 -16.19 3.16 -8.19
N THR A 48 -16.77 4.34 -8.01
CA THR A 48 -18.16 4.59 -8.43
C THR A 48 -18.34 4.56 -9.94
N ILE A 49 -17.40 5.13 -10.71
CA ILE A 49 -17.39 5.06 -12.17
C ILE A 49 -17.31 3.60 -12.63
N LEU A 50 -16.39 2.83 -12.05
CA LEU A 50 -16.20 1.44 -12.43
C LEU A 50 -17.42 0.57 -12.08
N ALA A 51 -18.06 0.82 -10.93
CA ALA A 51 -19.29 0.13 -10.53
C ALA A 51 -20.48 0.45 -11.43
N LYS A 52 -20.60 1.71 -11.87
CA LYS A 52 -21.74 2.19 -12.67
C LYS A 52 -21.59 1.86 -14.15
N ASP A 53 -20.43 2.15 -14.72
CA ASP A 53 -20.22 2.15 -16.17
C ASP A 53 -19.59 0.84 -16.66
N GLY A 54 -19.01 0.04 -15.74
CA GLY A 54 -18.43 -1.27 -16.04
C GLY A 54 -17.19 -1.24 -16.94
N HIS A 55 -16.67 -0.05 -17.25
CA HIS A 55 -15.46 0.13 -18.03
C HIS A 55 -14.44 0.98 -17.28
N LEU A 56 -13.17 0.79 -17.62
CA LEU A 56 -12.10 1.63 -17.09
C LEU A 56 -12.25 3.07 -17.61
N PRO A 57 -11.96 4.09 -16.78
CA PRO A 57 -11.94 5.47 -17.25
C PRO A 57 -10.93 5.63 -18.40
N ILE A 58 -11.30 6.47 -19.36
CA ILE A 58 -10.41 6.91 -20.44
C ILE A 58 -10.01 8.33 -20.09
N TYR A 59 -8.71 8.61 -20.13
CA TYR A 59 -8.19 9.93 -19.83
C TYR A 59 -8.30 10.87 -21.05
N SER A 60 -8.78 12.08 -20.82
CA SER A 60 -8.67 13.20 -21.75
C SER A 60 -7.74 14.27 -21.16
N PRO A 61 -6.80 14.85 -21.94
CA PRO A 61 -5.94 15.95 -21.49
C PRO A 61 -6.67 17.16 -20.89
N ASP A 62 -7.93 17.36 -21.31
CA ASP A 62 -8.78 18.47 -20.89
C ASP A 62 -9.53 18.19 -19.57
N GLU A 63 -9.46 16.96 -19.04
CA GLU A 63 -10.03 16.60 -17.74
C GLU A 63 -8.97 16.63 -16.65
N THR A 64 -9.34 17.08 -15.44
CA THR A 64 -8.54 16.85 -14.25
C THR A 64 -8.36 15.33 -14.05
N PRO A 65 -7.13 14.78 -14.09
CA PRO A 65 -6.86 13.39 -13.79
C PRO A 65 -7.05 13.15 -12.29
N GLU A 66 -8.30 12.96 -11.90
CA GLU A 66 -8.73 12.51 -10.57
C GLU A 66 -8.25 11.07 -10.34
N GLN A 67 -6.95 10.83 -10.10
CA GLN A 67 -6.33 9.50 -9.96
C GLN A 67 -6.75 8.41 -10.97
N LYS A 68 -7.41 8.78 -12.08
CA LYS A 68 -7.90 7.91 -13.17
C LYS A 68 -6.76 7.17 -13.89
N LEU A 69 -5.51 7.58 -13.63
CA LEU A 69 -4.28 6.99 -14.16
C LEU A 69 -3.81 5.76 -13.36
N GLN A 70 -4.43 5.46 -12.20
CA GLN A 70 -4.00 4.33 -11.39
C GLN A 70 -4.51 2.98 -11.94
N PRO A 71 -3.73 1.90 -11.75
CA PRO A 71 -4.14 0.54 -12.10
C PRO A 71 -5.45 0.09 -11.40
N PRO A 72 -6.23 -0.82 -12.02
CA PRO A 72 -7.65 -0.99 -11.72
C PRO A 72 -8.00 -1.96 -10.59
N LEU A 73 -7.09 -2.79 -10.09
CA LEU A 73 -7.44 -3.94 -9.23
C LEU A 73 -8.09 -3.51 -7.91
N TYR A 74 -7.50 -2.53 -7.23
CA TYR A 74 -8.05 -2.03 -5.97
C TYR A 74 -9.46 -1.47 -6.15
N TYR A 75 -9.68 -0.71 -7.23
CA TYR A 75 -10.98 -0.14 -7.55
C TYR A 75 -11.99 -1.21 -7.94
N ALA A 76 -11.59 -2.23 -8.70
CA ALA A 76 -12.44 -3.35 -9.06
C ALA A 76 -12.90 -4.14 -7.83
N ILE A 77 -11.99 -4.41 -6.89
CA ILE A 77 -12.33 -5.09 -5.63
C ILE A 77 -13.28 -4.23 -4.79
N GLY A 78 -13.00 -2.93 -4.67
CA GLY A 78 -13.90 -1.98 -4.03
C GLY A 78 -15.29 -2.01 -4.66
N SER A 79 -15.37 -1.81 -5.97
CA SER A 79 -16.62 -1.79 -6.75
C SER A 79 -17.45 -3.06 -6.58
N LEU A 80 -16.82 -4.24 -6.53
CA LEU A 80 -17.53 -5.50 -6.23
C LEU A 80 -18.13 -5.52 -4.83
N PHE A 81 -17.48 -4.88 -3.85
CA PHE A 81 -17.88 -4.90 -2.45
C PHE A 81 -18.96 -3.88 -2.10
N ALA A 82 -18.92 -2.67 -2.67
CA ALA A 82 -19.87 -1.59 -2.35
C ALA A 82 -20.48 -0.87 -3.55
N GLY A 83 -20.21 -1.30 -4.79
CA GLY A 83 -20.76 -0.68 -6.00
C GLY A 83 -22.27 -0.82 -6.17
N TRP A 84 -22.91 -1.63 -5.33
CA TRP A 84 -24.37 -1.76 -5.25
C TRP A 84 -25.03 -0.63 -4.44
N VAL A 85 -24.27 0.21 -3.74
CA VAL A 85 -24.81 1.32 -2.95
C VAL A 85 -25.18 2.47 -3.88
N ALA A 86 -26.43 2.95 -3.79
CA ALA A 86 -26.89 4.10 -4.54
C ALA A 86 -26.26 5.40 -3.97
N ILE A 87 -25.46 6.08 -4.79
CA ILE A 87 -24.82 7.35 -4.44
C ILE A 87 -25.75 8.49 -4.83
N THR A 88 -26.35 9.17 -3.85
CA THR A 88 -27.37 10.20 -4.07
C THR A 88 -26.95 11.62 -3.67
N ASP A 89 -25.86 11.73 -2.90
CA ASP A 89 -25.49 12.94 -2.16
C ASP A 89 -24.00 13.31 -2.28
N LEU A 90 -23.28 12.74 -3.25
CA LEU A 90 -21.83 12.90 -3.41
C LEU A 90 -21.39 14.37 -3.48
N ASP A 91 -22.12 15.21 -4.21
CA ASP A 91 -21.78 16.62 -4.39
C ASP A 91 -21.70 17.37 -3.06
N SER A 92 -22.49 16.98 -2.06
CA SER A 92 -22.47 17.59 -0.73
C SER A 92 -21.20 17.29 0.08
N TYR A 93 -20.44 16.27 -0.32
CA TYR A 93 -19.16 15.89 0.29
C TYR A 93 -17.95 16.42 -0.48
N LEU A 94 -18.14 16.89 -1.72
CA LEU A 94 -17.08 17.39 -2.59
C LEU A 94 -16.95 18.93 -2.57
N GLU A 95 -17.75 19.61 -1.74
CA GLU A 95 -17.63 21.05 -1.54
C GLU A 95 -16.28 21.39 -0.89
N ARG A 96 -15.38 22.00 -1.66
CA ARG A 96 -14.05 22.40 -1.19
C ARG A 96 -14.16 23.54 -0.19
N ASN A 97 -13.38 23.45 0.88
CA ASN A 97 -13.30 24.50 1.88
C ASN A 97 -12.38 25.65 1.40
N PRO A 98 -12.89 26.87 1.18
CA PRO A 98 -12.08 28.00 0.69
C PRO A 98 -11.01 28.46 1.69
N HIS A 99 -11.11 28.04 2.95
CA HIS A 99 -10.16 28.37 4.02
C HIS A 99 -9.16 27.24 4.32
N ALA A 100 -9.12 26.18 3.50
CA ALA A 100 -8.25 25.03 3.72
C ALA A 100 -6.77 25.38 3.51
N SER A 101 -5.93 25.00 4.47
CA SER A 101 -4.47 25.11 4.42
C SER A 101 -3.81 23.76 4.13
N VAL A 102 -4.20 23.18 2.99
CA VAL A 102 -3.80 21.83 2.53
C VAL A 102 -2.29 21.76 2.27
N SER A 103 -1.67 20.63 2.61
CA SER A 103 -0.24 20.31 2.49
C SER A 103 0.70 21.32 3.15
N ARG A 104 0.21 22.08 4.14
CA ARG A 104 0.98 23.12 4.84
C ARG A 104 0.94 22.89 6.35
N VAL A 105 1.84 22.05 6.84
CA VAL A 105 1.89 21.64 8.27
C VAL A 105 2.05 22.85 9.22
N HIS A 106 2.91 23.81 8.90
CA HIS A 106 3.25 24.93 9.80
C HIS A 106 2.27 26.11 9.75
N VAL A 107 1.33 26.13 8.81
CA VAL A 107 0.38 27.24 8.66
C VAL A 107 -0.78 27.03 9.61
N LEU A 108 -1.02 27.97 10.53
CA LEU A 108 -2.23 27.96 11.36
C LEU A 108 -3.46 28.23 10.49
N GLY A 109 -4.53 27.47 10.67
CA GLY A 109 -5.74 27.61 9.88
C GLY A 109 -6.54 26.32 9.79
N ASN A 110 -7.61 26.35 8.99
CA ASN A 110 -8.44 25.18 8.79
C ASN A 110 -7.66 24.11 8.00
N LYS A 111 -7.71 22.87 8.47
CA LYS A 111 -7.02 21.72 7.86
C LYS A 111 -7.96 20.84 7.06
N ASN A 112 -9.27 21.04 7.19
CA ASN A 112 -10.26 20.30 6.44
C ASN A 112 -10.25 20.78 5.00
N THR A 113 -10.01 19.85 4.09
CA THR A 113 -10.04 20.08 2.65
C THR A 113 -11.47 20.30 2.15
N PHE A 114 -12.45 19.67 2.78
CA PHE A 114 -13.86 19.72 2.39
C PHE A 114 -14.74 20.33 3.49
N VAL A 115 -15.87 20.89 3.08
CA VAL A 115 -16.97 21.27 3.97
C VAL A 115 -17.78 20.01 4.27
N HIS A 116 -18.03 19.74 5.55
CA HIS A 116 -18.70 18.51 5.97
C HIS A 116 -20.16 18.78 6.33
N PRO A 117 -21.13 18.05 5.75
CA PRO A 117 -22.54 18.22 6.11
C PRO A 117 -22.81 17.72 7.55
N PRO A 118 -23.81 18.27 8.26
CA PRO A 118 -24.03 17.99 9.68
C PRO A 118 -24.40 16.52 10.02
N ASN A 119 -24.74 15.69 9.02
CA ASN A 119 -25.24 14.32 9.19
C ASN A 119 -24.34 13.24 8.54
N THR A 120 -23.02 13.42 8.50
CA THR A 120 -22.07 12.48 7.86
C THR A 120 -22.03 11.06 8.45
N ARG A 121 -22.63 10.82 9.63
CA ARG A 121 -22.63 9.52 10.32
C ARG A 121 -23.78 8.60 9.93
N LEU A 122 -24.73 9.05 9.11
CA LEU A 122 -25.80 8.19 8.64
C LEU A 122 -25.24 7.21 7.62
N LEU A 123 -25.39 5.91 7.89
CA LEU A 123 -24.95 4.83 6.98
C LEU A 123 -25.91 4.69 5.78
N HIS A 124 -26.04 5.75 4.99
CA HIS A 124 -26.73 5.76 3.70
C HIS A 124 -25.88 6.47 2.63
N GLY A 125 -26.26 6.33 1.37
CA GLY A 125 -25.64 7.07 0.26
C GLY A 125 -24.12 6.97 0.23
N THR A 126 -23.46 8.11 0.06
CA THR A 126 -22.00 8.23 0.01
C THR A 126 -21.33 7.75 1.29
N ALA A 127 -21.87 8.06 2.46
CA ALA A 127 -21.28 7.69 3.74
C ALA A 127 -21.25 6.16 3.97
N LEU A 128 -22.29 5.44 3.55
CA LEU A 128 -22.30 3.96 3.57
C LEU A 128 -21.23 3.39 2.62
N ALA A 129 -21.19 3.87 1.38
CA ALA A 129 -20.23 3.40 0.39
C ALA A 129 -18.78 3.64 0.83
N VAL A 130 -18.49 4.83 1.37
CA VAL A 130 -17.16 5.15 1.92
C VAL A 130 -16.80 4.21 3.06
N THR A 131 -17.73 3.96 4.00
CA THR A 131 -17.51 3.03 5.11
C THR A 131 -17.16 1.62 4.59
N LEU A 132 -17.93 1.11 3.63
CA LEU A 132 -17.69 -0.21 3.03
C LEU A 132 -16.36 -0.29 2.26
N PHE A 133 -15.98 0.75 1.53
CA PHE A 133 -14.67 0.79 0.87
C PHE A 133 -13.51 0.92 1.86
N ARG A 134 -13.67 1.65 2.97
CA ARG A 134 -12.67 1.71 4.05
C ARG A 134 -12.45 0.33 4.68
N PHE A 135 -13.49 -0.51 4.82
CA PHE A 135 -13.31 -1.91 5.25
C PHE A 135 -12.41 -2.73 4.30
N VAL A 136 -12.47 -2.48 2.98
CA VAL A 136 -11.57 -3.13 2.02
C VAL A 136 -10.12 -2.75 2.30
N SER A 137 -9.86 -1.46 2.56
CA SER A 137 -8.52 -0.97 2.96
C SER A 137 -8.02 -1.62 4.26
N ILE A 138 -8.88 -1.73 5.28
CA ILE A 138 -8.55 -2.42 6.54
C ILE A 138 -8.21 -3.90 6.32
N GLY A 139 -8.93 -4.58 5.42
CA GLY A 139 -8.67 -5.98 5.08
C GLY A 139 -7.28 -6.18 4.46
N PHE A 140 -6.87 -5.30 3.54
CA PHE A 140 -5.52 -5.32 2.98
C PHE A 140 -4.46 -5.00 4.04
N ALA A 141 -4.67 -3.98 4.86
CA ALA A 141 -3.72 -3.63 5.92
C ALA A 141 -3.55 -4.76 6.96
N THR A 142 -4.63 -5.46 7.29
CA THR A 142 -4.58 -6.65 8.16
C THR A 142 -3.75 -7.77 7.53
N SER A 143 -3.87 -7.96 6.21
CA SER A 143 -3.06 -8.93 5.46
C SER A 143 -1.57 -8.57 5.48
N THR A 144 -1.23 -7.27 5.41
CA THR A 144 0.13 -6.77 5.63
C THR A 144 0.67 -7.18 7.00
N ILE A 145 -0.08 -6.95 8.08
CA ILE A 145 0.35 -7.29 9.45
C ILE A 145 0.61 -8.81 9.58
N ILE A 146 -0.27 -9.65 9.05
CA ILE A 146 -0.10 -11.10 9.07
C ILE A 146 1.15 -11.50 8.28
N ALA A 147 1.33 -10.97 7.08
CA ALA A 147 2.48 -11.27 6.23
C ALA A 147 3.80 -10.79 6.88
N THR A 148 3.81 -9.62 7.50
CA THR A 148 4.94 -9.09 8.28
C THR A 148 5.32 -10.05 9.40
N TYR A 149 4.36 -10.52 10.20
CA TYR A 149 4.62 -11.50 11.25
C TYR A 149 5.26 -12.78 10.70
N LEU A 150 4.72 -13.31 9.61
CA LEU A 150 5.26 -14.51 8.97
C LEU A 150 6.68 -14.28 8.43
N ILE A 151 6.96 -13.13 7.81
CA ILE A 151 8.32 -12.73 7.40
C ILE A 151 9.24 -12.70 8.62
N SER A 152 8.82 -12.04 9.69
CA SER A 152 9.64 -11.91 10.88
C SER A 152 9.90 -13.25 11.55
N CYS A 153 8.96 -14.21 11.53
CA CYS A 153 9.21 -15.58 11.96
C CYS A 153 10.25 -16.31 11.09
N HIS A 154 10.30 -16.03 9.78
CA HIS A 154 11.32 -16.57 8.88
C HIS A 154 12.72 -15.96 9.11
N VAL A 155 12.78 -14.70 9.53
CA VAL A 155 14.03 -13.97 9.82
C VAL A 155 14.55 -14.28 11.23
N PHE A 156 13.71 -14.14 12.24
CA PHE A 156 14.01 -14.32 13.66
C PHE A 156 13.62 -15.71 14.14
N LYS A 157 14.22 -16.74 13.53
CA LYS A 157 13.98 -18.15 13.91
C LYS A 157 14.12 -18.33 15.42
N ASN A 158 13.11 -18.97 16.04
CA ASN A 158 13.01 -19.26 17.48
C ASN A 158 12.86 -18.04 18.42
N GLU A 159 12.88 -16.82 17.90
CA GLU A 159 12.80 -15.57 18.67
C GLU A 159 11.42 -14.92 18.44
N THR A 160 10.36 -15.59 18.89
CA THR A 160 8.97 -15.17 18.62
C THR A 160 8.68 -13.74 19.10
N TRP A 161 9.34 -13.29 20.16
CA TRP A 161 9.18 -11.93 20.68
C TRP A 161 9.72 -10.86 19.72
N LEU A 162 10.83 -11.13 18.99
CA LEU A 162 11.33 -10.24 17.94
C LEU A 162 10.34 -10.17 16.77
N ALA A 163 9.76 -11.32 16.41
CA ALA A 163 8.75 -11.35 15.35
C ALA A 163 7.50 -10.55 15.72
N LEU A 164 7.02 -10.69 16.96
CA LEU A 164 5.91 -9.89 17.48
C LEU A 164 6.27 -8.41 17.60
N GLY A 165 7.48 -8.07 18.06
CA GLY A 165 7.96 -6.69 18.17
C GLY A 165 8.02 -5.99 16.82
N ALA A 166 8.62 -6.63 15.80
CA ALA A 166 8.64 -6.11 14.44
C ALA A 166 7.23 -5.92 13.87
N THR A 167 6.33 -6.88 14.12
CA THR A 167 4.92 -6.79 13.71
C THR A 167 4.20 -5.64 14.41
N ALA A 168 4.45 -5.45 15.71
CA ALA A 168 3.85 -4.40 16.51
C ALA A 168 4.30 -3.01 16.05
N ILE A 169 5.56 -2.83 15.65
CA ILE A 169 6.06 -1.57 15.08
C ILE A 169 5.27 -1.20 13.82
N VAL A 170 5.01 -2.17 12.94
CA VAL A 170 4.20 -1.92 11.73
C VAL A 170 2.72 -1.68 12.09
N ALA A 171 2.13 -2.56 12.91
CA ALA A 171 0.72 -2.48 13.27
C ALA A 171 0.37 -1.21 14.06
N PHE A 172 1.32 -0.64 14.81
CA PHE A 172 1.10 0.56 15.62
C PHE A 172 1.87 1.78 15.09
N ASN A 173 2.38 1.73 13.86
CA ASN A 173 2.86 2.92 13.18
C ASN A 173 1.66 3.87 12.94
N PRO A 174 1.67 5.11 13.47
CA PRO A 174 0.50 6.00 13.39
C PRO A 174 0.05 6.30 11.97
N GLN A 175 1.01 6.53 11.05
CA GLN A 175 0.68 6.74 9.64
C GLN A 175 0.06 5.50 9.01
N PHE A 176 0.61 4.32 9.28
CA PHE A 176 0.08 3.07 8.75
C PHE A 176 -1.37 2.85 9.21
N VAL A 177 -1.67 3.07 10.50
CA VAL A 177 -3.03 2.99 11.03
C VAL A 177 -3.95 4.02 10.37
N TYR A 178 -3.51 5.27 10.19
CA TYR A 178 -4.30 6.32 9.56
C TYR A 178 -4.63 6.01 8.10
N ILE A 179 -3.62 5.68 7.28
CA ILE A 179 -3.81 5.34 5.85
C ILE A 179 -4.68 4.08 5.69
N SER A 180 -4.56 3.12 6.62
CA SER A 180 -5.43 1.93 6.64
C SER A 180 -6.89 2.25 6.92
N SER A 181 -7.19 3.41 7.52
CA SER A 181 -8.55 3.81 7.89
C SER A 181 -9.30 4.55 6.77
N VAL A 182 -8.62 4.91 5.68
CA VAL A 182 -9.15 5.66 4.53
C VAL A 182 -9.09 4.84 3.25
N ILE A 183 -9.84 5.23 2.21
CA ILE A 183 -9.81 4.57 0.90
C ILE A 183 -8.50 4.95 0.20
N ASN A 184 -7.55 4.02 0.13
CA ASN A 184 -6.26 4.28 -0.49
C ASN A 184 -5.63 3.01 -1.12
N THR A 185 -5.04 3.16 -2.32
CA THR A 185 -4.37 2.05 -3.04
C THR A 185 -3.10 1.56 -2.34
N ASP A 186 -2.48 2.39 -1.50
CA ASP A 186 -1.29 2.04 -0.74
C ASP A 186 -1.52 0.85 0.19
N ASN A 187 -2.73 0.69 0.72
CA ASN A 187 -3.10 -0.46 1.56
C ASN A 187 -2.94 -1.78 0.78
N ALA A 188 -3.48 -1.84 -0.44
CA ALA A 188 -3.46 -3.04 -1.27
C ALA A 188 -2.06 -3.33 -1.85
N VAL A 189 -1.34 -2.33 -2.36
CA VAL A 189 0.02 -2.56 -2.90
C VAL A 189 0.99 -2.96 -1.78
N THR A 190 0.85 -2.40 -0.57
CA THR A 190 1.66 -2.79 0.59
C THR A 190 1.38 -4.24 0.98
N ALA A 191 0.12 -4.66 0.98
CA ALA A 191 -0.27 -6.03 1.27
C ALA A 191 0.32 -7.02 0.26
N PHE A 192 0.11 -6.79 -1.04
CA PHE A 192 0.67 -7.65 -2.08
C PHE A 192 2.20 -7.64 -2.08
N SER A 193 2.83 -6.49 -1.81
CA SER A 193 4.30 -6.40 -1.69
C SER A 193 4.84 -7.20 -0.52
N THR A 194 4.19 -7.11 0.65
CA THR A 194 4.60 -7.86 1.84
C THR A 194 4.39 -9.36 1.64
N ILE A 195 3.28 -9.77 1.01
CA ILE A 195 3.06 -11.18 0.62
C ILE A 195 4.09 -11.64 -0.42
N GLY A 196 4.44 -10.79 -1.39
CA GLY A 196 5.47 -11.06 -2.38
C GLY A 196 6.85 -11.28 -1.74
N LEU A 197 7.22 -10.44 -0.78
CA LEU A 197 8.44 -10.60 0.01
C LEU A 197 8.43 -11.90 0.83
N LEU A 198 7.31 -12.23 1.46
CA LEU A 198 7.15 -13.50 2.17
C LEU A 198 7.38 -14.69 1.24
N LEU A 199 6.79 -14.68 0.04
CA LEU A 199 6.95 -15.73 -0.96
C LEU A 199 8.38 -15.81 -1.48
N ALA A 200 9.03 -14.67 -1.72
CA ALA A 200 10.44 -14.61 -2.12
C ALA A 200 11.35 -15.24 -1.05
N ILE A 201 11.15 -14.89 0.22
CA ILE A 201 11.87 -15.50 1.35
C ILE A 201 11.61 -17.01 1.42
N GLN A 202 10.36 -17.44 1.27
CA GLN A 202 10.01 -18.87 1.29
C GLN A 202 10.63 -19.64 0.12
N ILE A 203 10.76 -19.03 -1.05
CA ILE A 203 11.47 -19.62 -2.20
C ILE A 203 12.96 -19.75 -1.86
N MET A 204 13.60 -18.69 -1.37
CA MET A 204 15.03 -18.69 -1.04
C MET A 204 15.40 -19.68 0.07
N GLN A 205 14.52 -19.87 1.05
CA GLN A 205 14.74 -20.77 2.20
C GLN A 205 14.29 -22.22 1.94
N GLY A 206 13.51 -22.48 0.89
CA GLY A 206 12.94 -23.81 0.60
C GLY A 206 13.60 -24.53 -0.57
N TYR A 207 13.05 -25.70 -0.92
CA TYR A 207 13.39 -26.40 -2.16
C TYR A 207 12.79 -25.68 -3.39
N PRO A 208 13.40 -25.84 -4.57
CA PRO A 208 12.87 -25.35 -5.85
C PRO A 208 11.38 -25.67 -6.01
N SER A 209 10.56 -24.65 -6.26
CA SER A 209 9.10 -24.83 -6.39
C SER A 209 8.50 -23.89 -7.43
N TYR A 210 8.16 -24.44 -8.59
CA TYR A 210 7.45 -23.70 -9.65
C TYR A 210 6.08 -23.19 -9.19
N LYS A 211 5.39 -23.94 -8.33
CA LYS A 211 4.11 -23.49 -7.76
C LYS A 211 4.27 -22.16 -7.01
N ARG A 212 5.32 -22.01 -6.20
CA ARG A 212 5.57 -20.76 -5.47
C ARG A 212 5.95 -19.62 -6.41
N ILE A 213 6.67 -19.91 -7.50
CA ILE A 213 7.00 -18.93 -8.54
C ILE A 213 5.74 -18.43 -9.25
N VAL A 214 4.80 -19.32 -9.59
CA VAL A 214 3.50 -18.94 -10.17
C VAL A 214 2.73 -18.04 -9.21
N VAL A 215 2.61 -18.44 -7.94
CA VAL A 215 1.89 -17.63 -6.94
C VAL A 215 2.57 -16.28 -6.75
N LEU A 216 3.91 -16.23 -6.73
CA LEU A 216 4.66 -14.98 -6.66
C LEU A 216 4.37 -14.09 -7.87
N GLY A 217 4.43 -14.61 -9.10
CA GLY A 217 4.14 -13.81 -10.30
C GLY A 217 2.71 -13.30 -10.36
N VAL A 218 1.73 -14.10 -9.90
CA VAL A 218 0.34 -13.63 -9.72
C VAL A 218 0.26 -12.49 -8.70
N VAL A 219 0.92 -12.62 -7.55
CA VAL A 219 0.94 -11.58 -6.51
C VAL A 219 1.62 -10.30 -7.00
N ILE A 220 2.73 -10.41 -7.75
CA ILE A 220 3.39 -9.27 -8.37
C ILE A 220 2.47 -8.62 -9.40
N GLY A 221 1.79 -9.40 -10.23
CA GLY A 221 0.78 -8.91 -11.16
C GLY A 221 -0.34 -8.16 -10.46
N CYS A 222 -0.84 -8.67 -9.32
CA CYS A 222 -1.84 -7.97 -8.51
C CYS A 222 -1.31 -6.67 -7.90
N ALA A 223 -0.07 -6.67 -7.38
CA ALA A 223 0.58 -5.45 -6.88
C ALA A 223 0.69 -4.40 -7.98
N SER A 224 1.14 -4.82 -9.17
CA SER A 224 1.27 -3.98 -10.37
C SER A 224 -0.07 -3.46 -10.88
N LEU A 225 -1.14 -4.28 -10.83
CA LEU A 225 -2.51 -3.86 -11.13
C LEU A 225 -3.15 -3.03 -10.00
N THR A 226 -2.48 -2.82 -8.88
CA THR A 226 -2.92 -1.90 -7.82
C THR A 226 -2.20 -0.56 -7.95
N LYS A 227 -0.88 -0.60 -8.13
CA LYS A 227 -0.02 0.58 -8.29
C LYS A 227 1.19 0.21 -9.13
N VAL A 228 1.60 1.08 -10.05
CA VAL A 228 2.73 0.81 -10.96
C VAL A 228 4.02 0.49 -10.19
N THR A 229 4.21 1.09 -9.01
CA THR A 229 5.34 0.81 -8.10
C THR A 229 5.41 -0.64 -7.64
N GLY A 230 4.32 -1.41 -7.72
CA GLY A 230 4.30 -2.85 -7.45
C GLY A 230 5.20 -3.67 -8.39
N LEU A 231 5.54 -3.14 -9.58
CA LEU A 231 6.53 -3.76 -10.48
C LEU A 231 7.93 -3.87 -9.86
N ALA A 232 8.24 -3.08 -8.82
CA ALA A 232 9.50 -3.16 -8.09
C ALA A 232 9.73 -4.54 -7.43
N LEU A 233 8.69 -5.37 -7.30
CA LEU A 233 8.83 -6.75 -6.81
C LEU A 233 9.41 -7.72 -7.85
N LEU A 234 9.34 -7.42 -9.15
CA LEU A 234 9.91 -8.27 -10.21
C LEU A 234 11.39 -8.57 -9.99
N PRO A 235 12.28 -7.58 -9.80
CA PRO A 235 13.69 -7.86 -9.52
C PRO A 235 13.88 -8.65 -8.22
N ILE A 236 13.06 -8.44 -7.19
CA ILE A 236 13.12 -9.22 -5.95
C ILE A 236 12.78 -10.70 -6.20
N GLY A 237 11.74 -10.97 -7.00
CA GLY A 237 11.38 -12.33 -7.41
C GLY A 237 12.47 -12.98 -8.26
N ALA A 238 13.08 -12.23 -9.19
CA ALA A 238 14.19 -12.69 -10.01
C ALA A 238 15.43 -13.01 -9.16
N ILE A 239 15.74 -12.19 -8.15
CA ILE A 239 16.80 -12.45 -7.17
C ILE A 239 16.52 -13.76 -6.42
N ALA A 240 15.30 -13.94 -5.92
CA ALA A 240 14.93 -15.16 -5.19
C ALA A 240 15.12 -16.42 -6.04
N ILE A 241 14.70 -16.40 -7.31
CA ILE A 241 14.90 -17.50 -8.26
C ILE A 241 16.40 -17.71 -8.55
N THR A 242 17.16 -16.63 -8.73
CA THR A 242 18.60 -16.68 -9.01
C THR A 242 19.38 -17.27 -7.85
N VAL A 243 19.08 -16.89 -6.61
CA VAL A 243 19.72 -17.46 -5.41
C VAL A 243 19.48 -18.96 -5.35
N VAL A 244 18.25 -19.43 -5.57
CA VAL A 244 17.94 -20.87 -5.56
C VAL A 244 18.62 -21.59 -6.72
N ALA A 245 18.53 -21.05 -7.94
CA ALA A 245 19.17 -21.64 -9.11
C ALA A 245 20.69 -21.77 -8.95
N TRP A 246 21.33 -20.78 -8.32
CA TRP A 246 22.76 -20.81 -8.04
C TRP A 246 23.12 -21.90 -7.02
N ARG A 247 22.37 -21.98 -5.91
CA ARG A 247 22.57 -23.02 -4.87
C ARG A 247 22.40 -24.43 -5.42
N GLU A 248 21.39 -24.63 -6.26
CA GLU A 248 21.07 -25.92 -6.88
C GLU A 248 21.86 -26.16 -8.19
N ARG A 249 22.68 -25.20 -8.61
CA ARG A 249 23.45 -25.22 -9.88
C ARG A 249 22.60 -25.58 -11.10
N SER A 250 21.37 -25.07 -11.16
CA SER A 250 20.37 -25.42 -12.18
C SER A 250 20.02 -24.22 -13.06
N LEU A 251 20.67 -24.14 -14.23
CA LEU A 251 20.32 -23.16 -15.26
C LEU A 251 18.89 -23.37 -15.78
N SER A 252 18.44 -24.63 -15.84
CA SER A 252 17.07 -24.95 -16.24
C SER A 252 16.04 -24.34 -15.28
N PHE A 253 16.28 -24.41 -13.97
CA PHE A 253 15.40 -23.79 -12.99
C PHE A 253 15.43 -22.26 -13.09
N TRP A 254 16.60 -21.67 -13.34
CA TRP A 254 16.71 -20.23 -13.57
C TRP A 254 15.86 -19.76 -14.76
N LEU A 255 16.03 -20.40 -15.92
CA LEU A 255 15.30 -20.06 -17.15
C LEU A 255 13.80 -20.30 -17.00
N GLN A 256 13.41 -21.51 -16.58
CA GLN A 256 11.99 -21.86 -16.43
C GLN A 256 11.32 -21.01 -15.35
N GLY A 257 12.00 -20.78 -14.24
CA GLY A 257 11.51 -19.94 -13.15
C GLY A 257 11.34 -18.48 -13.58
N GLY A 258 12.35 -17.91 -14.25
CA GLY A 258 12.28 -16.54 -14.76
C GLY A 258 11.18 -16.34 -15.79
N ILE A 259 11.06 -17.26 -16.75
CA ILE A 259 9.97 -17.26 -17.75
C ILE A 259 8.61 -17.37 -17.05
N LEU A 260 8.46 -18.29 -16.09
CA LEU A 260 7.21 -18.50 -15.39
C LEU A 260 6.79 -17.27 -14.56
N LEU A 261 7.74 -16.63 -13.90
CA LEU A 261 7.51 -15.39 -13.14
C LEU A 261 7.03 -14.26 -14.06
N ALA A 262 7.76 -14.02 -15.16
CA ALA A 262 7.44 -12.97 -16.12
C ALA A 262 6.09 -13.24 -16.80
N PHE A 263 5.86 -14.48 -17.23
CA PHE A 263 4.63 -14.91 -17.88
C PHE A 263 3.41 -14.73 -16.96
N THR A 264 3.46 -15.24 -15.73
CA THR A 264 2.33 -15.15 -14.80
C THR A 264 2.05 -13.71 -14.34
N THR A 265 3.10 -12.90 -14.17
CA THR A 265 2.94 -11.45 -13.93
C THR A 265 2.25 -10.78 -15.12
N GLY A 266 2.77 -11.01 -16.33
CA GLY A 266 2.23 -10.45 -17.57
C GLY A 266 0.80 -10.89 -17.89
N MET A 267 0.43 -12.13 -17.56
CA MET A 267 -0.96 -12.59 -17.71
C MET A 267 -1.92 -11.82 -16.81
N VAL A 268 -1.51 -11.48 -15.58
CA VAL A 268 -2.35 -10.77 -14.63
C VAL A 268 -2.43 -9.30 -14.97
N SER A 269 -1.29 -8.63 -15.20
CA SER A 269 -1.25 -7.17 -15.32
C SER A 269 -0.94 -6.63 -16.71
N GLY A 270 -0.38 -7.45 -17.60
CA GLY A 270 0.10 -7.03 -18.92
C GLY A 270 -0.98 -6.41 -19.79
N TRP A 271 -2.22 -6.88 -19.71
CA TRP A 271 -3.34 -6.33 -20.47
C TRP A 271 -3.59 -4.84 -20.19
N TRP A 272 -3.36 -4.38 -18.96
CA TRP A 272 -3.57 -2.98 -18.59
C TRP A 272 -2.47 -2.09 -19.17
N TYR A 273 -1.21 -2.53 -19.12
CA TYR A 273 -0.10 -1.82 -19.76
C TYR A 273 -0.21 -1.79 -21.28
N ILE A 274 -0.66 -2.89 -21.90
CA ILE A 274 -0.93 -2.95 -23.35
C ILE A 274 -2.07 -2.00 -23.71
N ARG A 275 -3.16 -1.96 -22.94
CA ARG A 275 -4.25 -0.99 -23.13
C ARG A 275 -3.73 0.44 -23.07
N ASN A 276 -2.93 0.78 -22.06
CA ASN A 276 -2.38 2.11 -21.91
C ASN A 276 -1.46 2.51 -23.06
N TRP A 277 -0.63 1.57 -23.54
CA TRP A 277 0.16 1.75 -24.74
C TRP A 277 -0.71 2.08 -25.96
N GLN A 278 -1.80 1.33 -26.16
CA GLN A 278 -2.70 1.53 -27.30
C GLN A 278 -3.48 2.85 -27.25
N LEU A 279 -3.92 3.26 -26.06
CA LEU A 279 -4.75 4.45 -25.88
C LEU A 279 -3.93 5.74 -25.78
N HIS A 280 -2.76 5.67 -25.16
CA HIS A 280 -2.00 6.85 -24.73
C HIS A 280 -0.55 6.87 -25.25
N GLY A 281 -0.07 5.79 -25.88
CA GLY A 281 1.33 5.67 -26.31
C GLY A 281 2.32 5.51 -25.16
N ASP A 282 1.83 5.36 -23.93
CA ASP A 282 2.63 5.27 -22.71
C ASP A 282 2.08 4.13 -21.83
N PRO A 283 2.82 3.03 -21.65
CA PRO A 283 2.32 1.88 -20.90
C PRO A 283 2.15 2.19 -19.41
N LEU A 284 3.01 3.05 -18.85
CA LEU A 284 3.04 3.36 -17.42
C LEU A 284 2.22 4.62 -17.08
N LEU A 285 1.79 5.38 -18.09
CA LEU A 285 1.13 6.68 -17.96
C LEU A 285 1.99 7.74 -17.25
N THR A 286 3.32 7.54 -17.25
CA THR A 286 4.30 8.44 -16.64
C THR A 286 4.33 9.80 -17.32
N THR A 287 4.25 9.87 -18.65
CA THR A 287 4.26 11.14 -19.40
C THR A 287 3.02 11.97 -19.08
N LEU A 288 1.86 11.33 -18.98
CA LEU A 288 0.63 12.01 -18.57
C LEU A 288 0.70 12.50 -17.12
N TRP A 289 1.28 11.69 -16.23
CA TRP A 289 1.51 12.09 -14.84
C TRP A 289 2.45 13.30 -14.75
N ILE A 290 3.59 13.27 -15.46
CA ILE A 290 4.56 14.38 -15.54
C ILE A 290 3.90 15.65 -16.06
N TYR A 291 3.14 15.54 -17.16
CA TYR A 291 2.43 16.67 -17.76
C TYR A 291 1.43 17.29 -16.78
N HIS A 292 0.63 16.46 -16.11
CA HIS A 292 -0.39 16.94 -15.20
C HIS A 292 0.18 17.62 -13.95
N TYR A 293 1.15 16.97 -13.30
CA TYR A 293 1.76 17.52 -12.09
C TYR A 293 2.79 18.62 -12.40
N ASN A 294 2.93 19.00 -13.67
CA ASN A 294 3.89 19.99 -14.17
C ASN A 294 5.30 19.73 -13.62
N VAL A 295 5.69 18.46 -13.57
CA VAL A 295 6.99 18.04 -13.05
C VAL A 295 8.01 18.22 -14.16
N GLU A 296 9.03 19.04 -13.92
CA GLU A 296 10.14 19.15 -14.87
C GLU A 296 10.99 17.86 -14.77
N PRO A 297 11.15 17.09 -15.85
CA PRO A 297 12.05 15.94 -15.84
C PRO A 297 13.49 16.43 -15.66
N LYS A 298 14.06 16.21 -14.48
CA LYS A 298 15.44 16.56 -14.14
C LYS A 298 16.26 15.29 -13.93
N LEU A 299 17.52 15.33 -14.36
CA LEU A 299 18.50 14.32 -14.00
C LEU A 299 18.88 14.56 -12.54
N GLU A 300 18.28 13.79 -11.64
CA GLU A 300 18.53 13.89 -10.22
C GLU A 300 19.85 13.19 -9.84
N THR A 301 20.64 13.85 -9.00
CA THR A 301 21.82 13.29 -8.36
C THR A 301 21.44 12.62 -7.04
N LEU A 302 22.31 11.77 -6.48
CA LEU A 302 22.09 11.18 -5.15
C LEU A 302 21.89 12.24 -4.05
N GLY A 303 22.49 13.43 -4.21
CA GLY A 303 22.31 14.55 -3.28
C GLY A 303 20.89 15.12 -3.29
N ASP A 304 20.23 15.12 -4.45
CA ASP A 304 18.87 15.64 -4.62
C ASP A 304 17.84 14.76 -3.88
N TRP A 305 18.16 13.49 -3.65
CA TRP A 305 17.31 12.55 -2.91
C TRP A 305 17.38 12.71 -1.38
N LEU A 306 18.35 13.44 -0.84
CA LEU A 306 18.51 13.55 0.62
C LEU A 306 17.31 14.23 1.28
N LEU A 307 16.85 15.35 0.71
CA LEU A 307 15.74 16.11 1.28
C LEU A 307 14.38 15.36 1.14
N PRO A 308 14.01 14.79 -0.02
CA PRO A 308 12.85 13.91 -0.14
C PRO A 308 12.89 12.73 0.83
N PHE A 309 14.05 12.12 1.05
CA PHE A 309 14.18 11.00 1.98
C PHE A 309 13.90 11.43 3.44
N ILE A 310 14.39 12.59 3.85
CA ILE A 310 14.10 13.15 5.19
C ILE A 310 12.61 13.49 5.33
N GLN A 311 11.98 14.03 4.28
CA GLN A 311 10.54 14.31 4.29
C GLN A 311 9.71 13.01 4.28
N ALA A 312 10.19 11.97 3.60
CA ALA A 312 9.59 10.65 3.61
C ALA A 312 9.66 10.01 5.01
N GLU A 313 10.75 10.17 5.76
CA GLU A 313 10.87 9.70 7.16
C GLU A 313 9.79 10.32 8.06
N VAL A 314 9.53 11.63 7.92
CA VAL A 314 8.49 12.34 8.69
C VAL A 314 7.09 11.83 8.34
N SER A 315 6.77 11.77 7.04
CA SER A 315 5.45 11.34 6.57
C SER A 315 5.20 9.85 6.77
N TYR A 316 6.24 9.00 6.76
CA TYR A 316 6.16 7.57 7.05
C TYR A 316 5.69 7.29 8.47
N TRP A 317 6.02 8.16 9.44
CA TRP A 317 5.68 7.93 10.84
C TRP A 317 4.38 8.61 11.26
N ALA A 318 4.20 9.89 10.95
CA ALA A 318 2.99 10.62 11.34
C ALA A 318 2.85 11.94 10.58
N THR A 319 2.09 11.96 9.49
CA THR A 319 1.57 13.20 8.90
C THR A 319 0.18 12.93 8.33
N PHE A 320 -0.84 13.44 9.03
CA PHE A 320 -2.24 13.10 8.80
C PHE A 320 -2.96 14.13 7.92
N GLY A 321 -4.22 13.82 7.59
CA GLY A 321 -4.99 14.58 6.61
C GLY A 321 -4.34 14.48 5.23
N TRP A 322 -4.43 15.58 4.49
CA TRP A 322 -3.73 15.80 3.23
C TRP A 322 -2.30 16.29 3.46
N LEU A 323 -1.48 15.52 4.19
CA LEU A 323 -0.13 15.92 4.64
C LEU A 323 -0.10 17.28 5.37
N SER A 324 -1.19 17.59 6.06
CA SER A 324 -1.47 18.93 6.59
C SER A 324 -1.35 18.99 8.11
N ILE A 325 -1.43 17.83 8.76
CA ILE A 325 -1.48 17.70 10.22
C ILE A 325 -0.23 16.94 10.66
N GLY A 326 0.79 17.69 11.04
CA GLY A 326 2.00 17.15 11.65
C GLY A 326 1.85 17.02 13.17
N VAL A 327 2.70 16.19 13.76
CA VAL A 327 2.87 16.09 15.21
C VAL A 327 3.99 17.02 15.70
N HIS A 328 4.13 17.13 17.01
CA HIS A 328 5.15 18.00 17.62
C HIS A 328 6.57 17.54 17.28
N GLU A 329 7.52 18.48 17.08
CA GLU A 329 8.90 18.17 16.66
C GLU A 329 9.61 17.20 17.60
N SER A 330 9.30 17.21 18.90
CA SER A 330 9.88 16.26 19.85
C SER A 330 9.55 14.80 19.52
N TYR A 331 8.37 14.54 18.94
CA TYR A 331 8.03 13.21 18.44
C TYR A 331 8.93 12.83 17.27
N TYR A 332 9.10 13.74 16.30
CA TYR A 332 9.98 13.51 15.14
C TYR A 332 11.44 13.29 15.55
N GLN A 333 11.94 14.00 16.56
CA GLN A 333 13.27 13.77 17.12
C GLN A 333 13.39 12.37 17.77
N ALA A 334 12.37 11.96 18.53
CA ALA A 334 12.35 10.65 19.19
C ALA A 334 12.33 9.49 18.18
N ILE A 335 11.48 9.56 17.15
CA ILE A 335 11.44 8.52 16.09
C ILE A 335 12.72 8.47 15.27
N ARG A 336 13.36 9.62 14.99
CA ARG A 336 14.65 9.63 14.27
C ARG A 336 15.70 8.91 15.10
N LEU A 337 15.76 9.17 16.40
CA LEU A 337 16.67 8.44 17.29
C LEU A 337 16.33 6.95 17.31
N PHE A 338 15.05 6.60 17.40
CA PHE A 338 14.57 5.22 17.35
C PHE A 338 15.01 4.50 16.05
N ASP A 339 14.83 5.13 14.89
CA ASP A 339 15.22 4.58 13.59
C ASP A 339 16.74 4.35 13.49
N ARG A 340 17.55 5.29 14.01
CA ARG A 340 19.01 5.14 14.03
C ARG A 340 19.45 4.02 14.99
N ILE A 341 18.81 3.89 16.16
CA ILE A 341 19.07 2.75 17.07
C ILE A 341 18.67 1.43 16.40
N GLY A 342 17.51 1.39 15.73
CA GLY A 342 17.06 0.23 14.96
C GLY A 342 18.04 -0.17 13.86
N LEU A 343 18.58 0.80 13.13
CA LEU A 343 19.60 0.56 12.10
C LEU A 343 20.89 0.00 12.68
N LEU A 344 21.39 0.58 13.78
CA LEU A 344 22.56 0.05 14.49
C LEU A 344 22.32 -1.38 14.99
N GLY A 345 21.13 -1.64 15.53
CA GLY A 345 20.70 -2.99 15.93
C GLY A 345 20.67 -3.97 14.77
N LEU A 346 20.18 -3.57 13.59
CA LEU A 346 20.17 -4.39 12.39
C LEU A 346 21.59 -4.70 11.88
N ILE A 347 22.49 -3.71 11.89
CA ILE A 347 23.90 -3.90 11.53
C ILE A 347 24.55 -4.89 12.50
N TRP A 348 24.39 -4.67 13.81
CA TRP A 348 24.90 -5.56 14.84
C TRP A 348 24.37 -6.99 14.70
N PHE A 349 23.07 -7.14 14.48
CA PHE A 349 22.42 -8.42 14.26
C PHE A 349 22.98 -9.14 13.02
N SER A 350 23.21 -8.40 11.93
CA SER A 350 23.75 -8.97 10.70
C SER A 350 25.18 -9.46 10.87
N LEU A 351 26.02 -8.71 11.61
CA LEU A 351 27.42 -9.07 11.86
C LEU A 351 27.58 -10.27 12.81
N THR A 352 26.71 -10.39 13.81
CA THR A 352 26.80 -11.44 14.84
C THR A 352 26.25 -12.80 14.39
N ARG A 353 25.42 -12.85 13.34
CA ARG A 353 24.89 -14.10 12.75
C ARG A 353 25.65 -14.60 11.53
N SER A 354 26.57 -13.80 10.98
CA SER A 354 27.50 -14.22 9.92
C SER A 354 28.70 -15.02 10.43
N THR A 355 28.80 -15.21 11.74
CA THR A 355 29.69 -16.15 12.45
C THR A 355 28.87 -17.30 13.01
#